data_AF-A0A366HRA7-F1
#
_entry.id   AF-A0A366HRA7-F1
#
_cell.length_a   1.000
_cell.length_b   1.000
_cell.length_c   1.000
_cell.angle_alpha   90.00
_cell.angle_beta   90.00
_cell.angle_gamma   90.00
#
_symmetry.space_group_name_H-M   'P 1'
#
loop_
_entity.id
_entity.type
_entity.pdbx_description
1 polymer ?
#
loop_
_entity_poly.entity_id
_entity_poly.type
_entity_poly.pdbx_seq_one_letter_code
_entity_poly.pdbx_strand_id
1 'polypeptide(L)'
;MSGLKHVHVKNLVFRGATGSPMLHVYGCEQIILDHLTVYGGFPGLLLNASKDIRMTHSAFRGLAAPWTSRAHMKYRGTASYQIVLQDNQPVNENIEFAWCEFTDDHDCAFLRFAKGLQFHHNFVDNFNDDGLECGPKLRDHTLFIYQNRIGACLGTFQQHEMNKDESPLDHDAKTGVFIYRNVIDSRKGVYYHVPSEPDPSGDFLHHEGALVGDHGGPIWPVMHVYHNTILRRGPVFRDYFLFGLGAQGLNHTEREVYNNIFVQWDKVPGTGFAGIKEAGQLREAGNILWGVKDGPTQTQAAFSKFRSSPMFVSSQKRYEPGWTTHDRVVDPGLTRVPNKASDVVDATLRTTSAAIDSGYGIPAEWPDSLRAWEREKPDVGALPLEVQPWGVGVDERIPLFGEAP
;
A
#
# COMPACT_ATOMS: atom_id res chain seq x y z
N MET A 1 -9.37 -9.92 25.82
CA MET A 1 -9.46 -11.39 25.77
C MET A 1 -8.08 -11.93 26.03
N SER A 2 -7.95 -12.89 26.94
CA SER A 2 -6.65 -13.41 27.37
C SER A 2 -6.71 -14.92 27.51
N GLY A 3 -5.84 -15.66 26.83
CA GLY A 3 -5.77 -17.13 26.91
C GLY A 3 -6.99 -17.88 26.35
N LEU A 4 -7.84 -17.22 25.56
CA LEU A 4 -9.06 -17.83 25.01
C LEU A 4 -8.76 -18.64 23.74
N LYS A 5 -9.55 -19.69 23.50
CA LYS A 5 -9.48 -20.49 22.28
C LYS A 5 -10.85 -20.75 21.67
N HIS A 6 -10.92 -20.84 20.34
CA HIS A 6 -12.14 -21.21 19.59
C HIS A 6 -13.35 -20.28 19.86
N VAL A 7 -13.11 -18.98 20.05
CA VAL A 7 -14.18 -17.99 20.32
C VAL A 7 -14.53 -17.22 19.06
N HIS A 8 -15.82 -17.11 18.78
CA HIS A 8 -16.36 -16.27 17.72
C HIS A 8 -17.15 -15.11 18.36
N VAL A 9 -16.64 -13.88 18.23
CA VAL A 9 -17.32 -12.65 18.63
C VAL A 9 -17.89 -11.99 17.38
N LYS A 10 -19.20 -11.69 17.36
CA LYS A 10 -19.83 -11.09 16.18
C LYS A 10 -20.99 -10.15 16.45
N ASN A 11 -21.28 -9.29 15.47
CA ASN A 11 -22.41 -8.34 15.48
C ASN A 11 -22.42 -7.41 16.70
N LEU A 12 -21.25 -6.92 17.12
CA LEU A 12 -21.10 -6.03 18.28
C LEU A 12 -20.52 -4.67 17.88
N VAL A 13 -20.92 -3.63 18.61
CA VAL A 13 -20.39 -2.27 18.50
C VAL A 13 -19.58 -1.95 19.75
N PHE A 14 -18.30 -1.62 19.58
CA PHE A 14 -17.37 -1.21 20.62
C PHE A 14 -17.10 0.29 20.53
N ARG A 15 -17.14 1.00 21.66
CA ARG A 15 -16.94 2.46 21.76
C ARG A 15 -16.53 2.87 23.17
N GLY A 16 -15.84 4.01 23.30
CA GLY A 16 -15.56 4.66 24.57
C GLY A 16 -14.28 4.25 25.31
N ALA A 17 -13.32 3.58 24.66
CA ALA A 17 -11.98 3.39 25.21
C ALA A 17 -11.16 4.69 25.12
N THR A 18 -10.58 5.11 26.24
CA THR A 18 -9.71 6.30 26.33
C THR A 18 -8.37 5.87 26.93
N GLY A 19 -7.27 6.04 26.18
CA GLY A 19 -5.92 5.72 26.65
C GLY A 19 -5.63 4.21 26.82
N SER A 20 -6.42 3.35 26.20
CA SER A 20 -6.25 1.89 26.23
C SER A 20 -6.73 1.25 24.91
N PRO A 21 -6.35 0.00 24.62
CA PRO A 21 -6.86 -0.72 23.46
C PRO A 21 -8.37 -0.97 23.58
N MET A 22 -9.14 -0.75 22.51
CA MET A 22 -10.57 -1.11 22.52
C MET A 22 -10.75 -2.63 22.55
N LEU A 23 -10.03 -3.33 21.67
CA LEU A 23 -9.93 -4.78 21.63
C LEU A 23 -8.48 -5.19 21.92
N HIS A 24 -8.24 -5.90 23.01
CA HIS A 24 -6.95 -6.53 23.29
C HIS A 24 -7.10 -8.05 23.20
N VAL A 25 -6.33 -8.70 22.33
CA VAL A 25 -6.27 -10.15 22.14
C VAL A 25 -4.87 -10.62 22.52
N TYR A 26 -4.76 -11.30 23.65
CA TYR A 26 -3.48 -11.74 24.22
C TYR A 26 -3.44 -13.26 24.43
N GLY A 27 -2.42 -13.94 23.91
CA GLY A 27 -2.25 -15.38 24.14
C GLY A 27 -3.43 -16.23 23.65
N CYS A 28 -4.16 -15.78 22.63
CA CYS A 28 -5.38 -16.44 22.15
C CYS A 28 -5.12 -17.26 20.87
N GLU A 29 -5.99 -18.24 20.60
CA GLU A 29 -5.86 -19.15 19.45
C GLU A 29 -7.22 -19.38 18.76
N GLN A 30 -7.27 -19.37 17.43
CA GLN A 30 -8.51 -19.62 16.66
C GLN A 30 -9.67 -18.71 17.11
N ILE A 31 -9.43 -17.40 17.06
CA ILE A 31 -10.43 -16.38 17.39
C ILE A 31 -10.99 -15.80 16.09
N ILE A 32 -12.32 -15.68 16.00
CA ILE A 32 -13.02 -15.04 14.90
C ILE A 32 -13.70 -13.77 15.42
N LEU A 33 -13.38 -12.64 14.79
CA LEU A 33 -13.89 -11.30 15.07
C LEU A 33 -14.62 -10.79 13.83
N ASP A 34 -15.94 -10.98 13.77
CA ASP A 34 -16.71 -10.88 12.53
C ASP A 34 -17.86 -9.87 12.66
N HIS A 35 -18.13 -9.05 11.63
CA HIS A 35 -19.21 -8.04 11.68
C HIS A 35 -19.14 -7.13 12.93
N LEU A 36 -17.94 -6.68 13.30
CA LEU A 36 -17.74 -5.75 14.41
C LEU A 36 -17.70 -4.31 13.92
N THR A 37 -18.21 -3.38 14.72
CA THR A 37 -17.93 -1.94 14.53
C THR A 37 -17.16 -1.40 15.71
N VAL A 38 -15.97 -0.86 15.46
CA VAL A 38 -15.04 -0.36 16.47
C VAL A 38 -14.88 1.15 16.28
N TYR A 39 -15.43 1.94 17.20
CA TYR A 39 -15.31 3.39 17.24
C TYR A 39 -14.20 3.83 18.19
N GLY A 40 -13.03 4.11 17.62
CA GLY A 40 -11.84 4.56 18.29
C GLY A 40 -11.14 3.49 19.12
N GLY A 41 -10.06 3.91 19.75
CA GLY A 41 -9.21 3.11 20.63
C GLY A 41 -7.75 3.55 20.49
N PHE A 42 -6.94 3.31 21.52
CA PHE A 42 -5.52 3.66 21.48
C PHE A 42 -4.66 2.43 21.83
N PRO A 43 -4.58 1.42 20.93
CA PRO A 43 -5.16 1.33 19.58
C PRO A 43 -6.61 0.80 19.50
N GLY A 44 -7.21 0.77 18.30
CA GLY A 44 -8.49 0.08 18.08
C GLY A 44 -8.39 -1.44 18.39
N LEU A 45 -7.34 -2.08 17.88
CA LEU A 45 -7.00 -3.48 18.09
C LEU A 45 -5.54 -3.60 18.52
N LEU A 46 -5.30 -4.27 19.64
CA LEU A 46 -4.00 -4.75 20.07
C LEU A 46 -4.00 -6.28 19.97
N LEU A 47 -3.23 -6.82 19.02
CA LEU A 47 -2.94 -8.26 18.96
C LEU A 47 -1.57 -8.52 19.55
N ASN A 48 -1.48 -9.52 20.43
CA ASN A 48 -0.25 -9.87 21.10
C ASN A 48 -0.20 -11.37 21.39
N ALA A 49 0.93 -11.99 21.06
CA ALA A 49 1.24 -13.39 21.25
C ALA A 49 0.09 -14.37 20.88
N SER A 50 -0.60 -14.12 19.77
CA SER A 50 -1.83 -14.83 19.40
C SER A 50 -1.73 -15.47 18.01
N LYS A 51 -2.48 -16.57 17.81
CA LYS A 51 -2.38 -17.43 16.62
C LYS A 51 -3.73 -17.71 15.97
N ASP A 52 -3.76 -17.85 14.64
CA ASP A 52 -4.94 -18.20 13.85
C ASP A 52 -6.11 -17.24 14.14
N ILE A 53 -5.82 -15.93 14.14
CA ILE A 53 -6.79 -14.86 14.47
C ILE A 53 -7.36 -14.31 13.17
N ARG A 54 -8.68 -14.38 13.01
CA ARG A 54 -9.39 -13.90 11.82
C ARG A 54 -10.28 -12.72 12.20
N MET A 55 -10.14 -11.63 11.47
CA MET A 55 -10.97 -10.44 11.59
C MET A 55 -11.62 -10.15 10.24
N THR A 56 -12.95 -10.29 10.19
CA THR A 56 -13.72 -10.28 8.94
C THR A 56 -14.90 -9.32 9.00
N HIS A 57 -15.29 -8.76 7.85
CA HIS A 57 -16.49 -7.93 7.70
C HIS A 57 -16.62 -6.81 8.76
N SER A 58 -15.50 -6.27 9.24
CA SER A 58 -15.47 -5.39 10.42
C SER A 58 -15.05 -3.97 10.08
N ALA A 59 -15.72 -2.99 10.68
CA ALA A 59 -15.49 -1.57 10.45
C ALA A 59 -14.79 -0.92 11.65
N PHE A 60 -13.58 -0.41 11.42
CA PHE A 60 -12.83 0.45 12.32
C PHE A 60 -13.00 1.90 11.88
N ARG A 61 -13.35 2.75 12.83
CA ARG A 61 -13.46 4.20 12.69
C ARG A 61 -12.55 4.81 13.74
N GLY A 62 -11.54 5.55 13.32
CA GLY A 62 -10.53 6.08 14.20
C GLY A 62 -11.01 7.28 15.03
N LEU A 63 -10.05 7.97 15.64
CA LEU A 63 -10.32 9.14 16.48
C LEU A 63 -10.22 10.48 15.73
N ALA A 64 -9.86 10.45 14.44
CA ALA A 64 -9.78 11.65 13.62
C ALA A 64 -11.17 12.02 13.07
N ALA A 65 -11.57 13.28 13.19
CA ALA A 65 -12.70 13.79 12.42
C ALA A 65 -12.31 13.89 10.93
N PRO A 66 -13.27 13.95 9.98
CA PRO A 66 -12.96 14.16 8.56
C PRO A 66 -12.17 15.45 8.25
N TRP A 67 -12.17 16.42 9.19
CA TRP A 67 -11.37 17.66 9.15
C TRP A 67 -10.24 17.68 10.21
N THR A 68 -9.80 16.53 10.72
CA THR A 68 -8.64 16.46 11.60
C THR A 68 -7.37 16.42 10.76
N SER A 69 -6.62 17.52 10.77
CA SER A 69 -5.29 17.56 10.16
C SER A 69 -4.27 16.70 10.90
N ARG A 70 -3.24 16.23 10.19
CA ARG A 70 -2.03 15.62 10.80
C ARG A 70 -1.48 16.47 11.94
N ALA A 71 -1.41 17.79 11.74
CA ALA A 71 -0.89 18.71 12.74
C ALA A 71 -1.73 18.74 14.04
N HIS A 72 -3.03 18.43 13.97
CA HIS A 72 -3.85 18.26 15.17
C HIS A 72 -3.44 17.02 15.96
N MET A 73 -3.34 15.86 15.30
CA MET A 73 -3.02 14.60 15.99
C MET A 73 -1.56 14.56 16.45
N LYS A 74 -0.60 14.84 15.56
CA LYS A 74 0.84 14.66 15.81
C LYS A 74 1.43 15.65 16.80
N TYR A 75 0.95 16.90 16.81
CA TYR A 75 1.57 17.99 17.58
C TYR A 75 0.69 18.58 18.69
N ARG A 76 -0.61 18.24 18.74
CA ARG A 76 -1.56 18.81 19.71
C ARG A 76 -2.51 17.79 20.35
N GLY A 77 -2.53 16.56 19.86
CA GLY A 77 -3.43 15.49 20.28
C GLY A 77 -2.65 14.24 20.66
N THR A 78 -3.25 13.09 20.37
CA THR A 78 -2.65 11.79 20.64
C THR A 78 -2.60 11.00 19.33
N ALA A 79 -1.41 10.53 18.93
CA ALA A 79 -1.14 9.83 17.67
C ALA A 79 -1.64 8.36 17.68
N SER A 80 -2.91 8.14 17.28
CA SER A 80 -3.57 6.83 17.36
C SER A 80 -3.29 5.89 16.19
N TYR A 81 -3.24 4.59 16.50
CA TYR A 81 -3.22 3.48 15.55
C TYR A 81 -4.56 2.72 15.62
N GLN A 82 -5.08 2.24 14.49
CA GLN A 82 -6.21 1.31 14.51
C GLN A 82 -5.79 -0.12 14.85
N ILE A 83 -4.66 -0.59 14.32
CA ILE A 83 -4.10 -1.92 14.59
C ILE A 83 -2.68 -1.80 15.10
N VAL A 84 -2.36 -2.47 16.20
CA VAL A 84 -0.99 -2.72 16.64
C VAL A 84 -0.79 -4.20 16.91
N LEU A 85 0.23 -4.78 16.27
CA LEU A 85 0.79 -6.08 16.64
C LEU A 85 1.97 -5.84 17.61
N GLN A 86 2.12 -6.67 18.63
CA GLN A 86 3.24 -6.59 19.59
C GLN A 86 4.21 -7.79 19.47
N ASP A 87 5.48 -7.53 19.77
CA ASP A 87 6.61 -8.50 19.71
C ASP A 87 6.84 -9.28 21.02
N ASN A 88 5.77 -9.66 21.74
CA ASN A 88 5.95 -10.64 22.81
C ASN A 88 5.93 -12.06 22.22
N GLN A 89 6.56 -12.99 22.94
CA GLN A 89 6.65 -14.39 22.51
C GLN A 89 5.53 -15.26 23.14
N PRO A 90 5.00 -16.26 22.41
CA PRO A 90 5.28 -16.58 21.00
C PRO A 90 4.81 -15.46 20.05
N VAL A 91 5.52 -15.21 18.95
CA VAL A 91 5.13 -14.19 17.94
C VAL A 91 3.73 -14.44 17.38
N ASN A 92 3.05 -13.40 16.89
CA ASN A 92 1.74 -13.56 16.25
C ASN A 92 1.85 -14.36 14.94
N GLU A 93 0.92 -15.28 14.69
CA GLU A 93 0.98 -16.22 13.56
C GLU A 93 -0.39 -16.39 12.89
N ASN A 94 -0.44 -16.43 11.56
CA ASN A 94 -1.64 -16.66 10.74
C ASN A 94 -2.78 -15.68 11.09
N ILE A 95 -2.48 -14.38 11.01
CA ILE A 95 -3.45 -13.32 11.26
C ILE A 95 -4.11 -12.92 9.94
N GLU A 96 -5.44 -12.89 9.89
CA GLU A 96 -6.21 -12.49 8.70
C GLU A 96 -7.05 -11.25 9.01
N PHE A 97 -6.91 -10.22 8.17
CA PHE A 97 -7.78 -9.06 8.10
C PHE A 97 -8.42 -9.04 6.71
N ALA A 98 -9.72 -9.33 6.63
CA ALA A 98 -10.39 -9.47 5.34
C ALA A 98 -11.78 -8.83 5.29
N TRP A 99 -12.13 -8.20 4.18
CA TRP A 99 -13.40 -7.47 4.03
C TRP A 99 -13.65 -6.45 5.16
N CYS A 100 -12.58 -5.86 5.70
CA CYS A 100 -12.65 -4.86 6.76
C CYS A 100 -12.53 -3.44 6.20
N GLU A 101 -13.00 -2.47 6.97
CA GLU A 101 -12.91 -1.05 6.64
C GLU A 101 -12.13 -0.34 7.73
N PHE A 102 -11.01 0.28 7.36
CA PHE A 102 -10.14 1.04 8.26
C PHE A 102 -10.19 2.49 7.81
N THR A 103 -10.82 3.38 8.58
CA THR A 103 -10.91 4.79 8.18
C THR A 103 -10.80 5.78 9.34
N ASP A 104 -10.38 7.01 9.02
CA ASP A 104 -10.50 8.19 9.89
C ASP A 104 -9.61 8.17 11.14
N ASP A 105 -8.29 7.96 10.97
CA ASP A 105 -7.33 8.04 12.09
C ASP A 105 -6.04 8.81 11.77
N HIS A 106 -5.13 8.89 12.74
CA HIS A 106 -3.77 9.35 12.50
C HIS A 106 -2.98 8.30 11.71
N ASP A 107 -2.81 7.12 12.32
CA ASP A 107 -2.12 5.96 11.78
C ASP A 107 -3.08 4.77 11.64
N CYS A 108 -2.94 3.96 10.58
CA CYS A 108 -3.79 2.79 10.35
C CYS A 108 -3.26 1.56 11.09
N ALA A 109 -2.16 0.96 10.62
CA ALA A 109 -1.78 -0.37 11.07
C ALA A 109 -0.27 -0.57 11.22
N PHE A 110 0.13 -1.00 12.42
CA PHE A 110 1.49 -1.36 12.79
C PHE A 110 1.64 -2.89 12.76
N LEU A 111 2.03 -3.41 11.60
CA LEU A 111 1.98 -4.85 11.24
C LEU A 111 3.29 -5.62 11.47
N ARG A 112 4.28 -5.00 12.12
CA ARG A 112 5.70 -5.44 12.18
C ARG A 112 5.95 -6.87 12.70
N PHE A 113 5.02 -7.44 13.48
CA PHE A 113 5.29 -8.57 14.36
C PHE A 113 4.32 -9.74 14.13
N ALA A 114 4.27 -10.22 12.89
CA ALA A 114 3.50 -11.39 12.50
C ALA A 114 4.28 -12.36 11.60
N LYS A 115 3.80 -13.60 11.49
CA LYS A 115 4.11 -14.53 10.40
C LYS A 115 2.81 -14.97 9.73
N GLY A 116 2.80 -15.12 8.41
CA GLY A 116 1.63 -15.54 7.65
C GLY A 116 0.46 -14.55 7.66
N LEU A 117 0.73 -13.24 7.76
CA LEU A 117 -0.32 -12.22 7.84
C LEU A 117 -1.00 -12.01 6.48
N GLN A 118 -2.32 -12.13 6.44
CA GLN A 118 -3.17 -11.88 5.28
C GLN A 118 -3.94 -10.57 5.49
N PHE A 119 -3.87 -9.64 4.54
CA PHE A 119 -4.59 -8.37 4.56
C PHE A 119 -5.22 -8.14 3.18
N HIS A 120 -6.49 -8.50 3.01
CA HIS A 120 -7.12 -8.48 1.68
C HIS A 120 -8.58 -8.05 1.61
N HIS A 121 -8.99 -7.57 0.45
CA HIS A 121 -10.37 -7.07 0.21
C HIS A 121 -10.80 -5.97 1.20
N ASN A 122 -9.83 -5.30 1.83
CA ASN A 122 -10.08 -4.24 2.79
C ASN A 122 -10.21 -2.88 2.08
N PHE A 123 -10.97 -1.98 2.71
CA PHE A 123 -10.97 -0.55 2.39
C PHE A 123 -10.13 0.19 3.44
N VAL A 124 -9.17 0.99 3.00
CA VAL A 124 -8.27 1.78 3.86
C VAL A 124 -8.29 3.22 3.37
N ASP A 125 -8.82 4.19 4.12
CA ASP A 125 -8.93 5.59 3.67
C ASP A 125 -8.87 6.60 4.81
N ASN A 126 -8.45 7.83 4.50
CA ASN A 126 -8.40 8.97 5.42
C ASN A 126 -7.48 8.78 6.66
N PHE A 127 -6.21 8.43 6.41
CA PHE A 127 -5.14 8.41 7.42
C PHE A 127 -4.16 9.56 7.21
N ASN A 128 -4.07 10.47 8.19
CA ASN A 128 -3.33 11.73 8.00
C ASN A 128 -1.82 11.66 8.31
N ASP A 129 -1.31 10.51 8.78
CA ASP A 129 0.12 10.18 8.77
C ASP A 129 0.33 8.76 8.18
N ASP A 130 0.45 7.70 8.97
CA ASP A 130 0.95 6.44 8.45
C ASP A 130 -0.15 5.41 8.14
N GLY A 131 -0.16 4.87 6.93
CA GLY A 131 -1.05 3.80 6.51
C GLY A 131 -0.59 2.45 7.08
N LEU A 132 0.01 1.64 6.21
CA LEU A 132 0.45 0.28 6.56
C LEU A 132 1.94 0.30 6.89
N GLU A 133 2.29 0.36 8.18
CA GLU A 133 3.65 0.09 8.63
C GLU A 133 3.90 -1.42 8.61
N CYS A 134 4.66 -1.87 7.61
CA CYS A 134 4.98 -3.28 7.42
C CYS A 134 6.14 -3.76 8.29
N GLY A 135 6.91 -2.83 8.87
CA GLY A 135 7.99 -3.13 9.79
C GLY A 135 9.28 -3.63 9.13
N PRO A 136 10.38 -3.65 9.90
CA PRO A 136 11.60 -4.25 9.44
C PRO A 136 11.40 -5.76 9.38
N LYS A 137 11.88 -6.34 8.29
CA LYS A 137 12.95 -7.34 8.37
C LYS A 137 13.03 -8.16 9.69
N LEU A 138 12.06 -9.04 9.89
CA LEU A 138 12.29 -10.32 10.57
C LEU A 138 12.65 -11.37 9.49
N ARG A 139 13.54 -12.32 9.79
CA ARG A 139 13.99 -13.36 8.85
C ARG A 139 12.83 -14.10 8.17
N ASP A 140 11.82 -14.46 8.95
CA ASP A 140 10.67 -15.23 8.47
C ASP A 140 9.40 -14.36 8.39
N HIS A 141 9.54 -13.04 8.20
CA HIS A 141 8.39 -12.15 8.06
C HIS A 141 7.66 -12.47 6.75
N THR A 142 6.35 -12.70 6.82
CA THR A 142 5.50 -12.87 5.63
C THR A 142 4.18 -12.11 5.83
N LEU A 143 3.98 -11.09 5.01
CA LEU A 143 2.73 -10.32 4.94
C LEU A 143 2.26 -10.33 3.48
N PHE A 144 0.96 -10.52 3.30
CA PHE A 144 0.31 -10.57 2.00
C PHE A 144 -0.79 -9.51 1.98
N ILE A 145 -0.48 -8.38 1.35
CA ILE A 145 -1.36 -7.21 1.23
C ILE A 145 -1.92 -7.21 -0.19
N TYR A 146 -3.14 -7.72 -0.39
CA TYR A 146 -3.67 -7.91 -1.74
C TYR A 146 -5.16 -7.66 -1.95
N GLN A 147 -5.53 -7.30 -3.17
CA GLN A 147 -6.92 -7.00 -3.54
C GLN A 147 -7.59 -5.94 -2.63
N ASN A 148 -6.82 -5.04 -2.03
CA ASN A 148 -7.37 -3.94 -1.22
C ASN A 148 -7.67 -2.72 -2.09
N ARG A 149 -8.56 -1.86 -1.59
CA ARG A 149 -8.73 -0.48 -2.05
C ARG A 149 -8.13 0.45 -1.00
N ILE A 150 -7.02 1.10 -1.32
CA ILE A 150 -6.29 1.99 -0.40
C ILE A 150 -6.37 3.42 -0.94
N GLY A 151 -7.01 4.32 -0.21
CA GLY A 151 -7.26 5.71 -0.60
C GLY A 151 -6.24 6.69 -0.03
N ALA A 152 -6.75 7.75 0.60
CA ALA A 152 -5.97 8.82 1.20
C ALA A 152 -5.20 8.36 2.45
N CYS A 153 -3.92 8.06 2.28
CA CYS A 153 -2.93 7.96 3.36
C CYS A 153 -1.81 8.98 3.10
N LEU A 154 -1.25 9.64 4.12
CA LEU A 154 -0.09 10.51 3.91
C LEU A 154 1.15 9.69 3.54
N GLY A 155 1.35 8.54 4.18
CA GLY A 155 2.28 7.51 3.71
C GLY A 155 1.54 6.20 3.57
N THR A 156 1.38 5.67 2.35
CA THR A 156 0.60 4.43 2.14
C THR A 156 1.29 3.22 2.75
N PHE A 157 2.58 3.05 2.45
CA PHE A 157 3.48 2.09 3.09
C PHE A 157 4.59 2.88 3.79
N GLN A 158 4.67 2.72 5.11
CA GLN A 158 5.59 3.49 5.96
C GLN A 158 6.53 2.57 6.73
N GLN A 159 7.62 3.14 7.21
CA GLN A 159 8.63 2.42 7.97
C GLN A 159 9.26 3.30 9.05
N HIS A 160 9.25 2.80 10.30
CA HIS A 160 10.03 3.34 11.40
C HIS A 160 11.28 2.46 11.65
N GLU A 161 12.47 3.05 11.68
CA GLU A 161 13.66 2.39 12.24
C GLU A 161 13.58 2.53 13.78
N MET A 162 13.23 1.46 14.48
CA MET A 162 13.03 1.49 15.95
C MET A 162 14.30 1.05 16.69
N ASN A 163 15.06 0.15 16.10
CA ASN A 163 16.42 -0.19 16.51
C ASN A 163 17.36 -0.02 15.32
N LYS A 164 18.64 0.22 15.59
CA LYS A 164 19.64 0.36 14.54
C LYS A 164 19.85 -0.98 13.83
N ASP A 165 19.94 -0.94 12.49
CA ASP A 165 20.25 -2.10 11.65
C ASP A 165 19.25 -3.28 11.83
N GLU A 166 17.94 -3.01 12.00
CA GLU A 166 16.88 -4.03 12.21
C GLU A 166 16.76 -5.02 11.04
N SER A 167 17.65 -6.00 10.98
CA SER A 167 17.88 -6.81 9.77
C SER A 167 18.42 -8.20 10.08
N PRO A 168 17.82 -9.28 9.53
CA PRO A 168 18.64 -10.38 9.07
C PRO A 168 19.43 -9.87 7.85
N LEU A 169 20.53 -10.54 7.57
CA LEU A 169 21.35 -10.31 6.38
C LEU A 169 21.02 -11.36 5.29
N ASP A 170 20.01 -12.19 5.57
CA ASP A 170 19.54 -13.29 4.75
C ASP A 170 18.00 -13.38 4.74
N HIS A 171 17.45 -13.64 3.56
CA HIS A 171 16.03 -13.83 3.28
C HIS A 171 15.87 -14.89 2.18
N ASP A 172 14.68 -15.47 2.07
CA ASP A 172 14.32 -16.31 0.93
C ASP A 172 13.22 -15.67 0.06
N ALA A 173 13.05 -16.15 -1.17
CA ALA A 173 12.11 -15.58 -2.15
C ALA A 173 10.61 -15.70 -1.77
N LYS A 174 10.29 -16.40 -0.68
CA LYS A 174 8.94 -16.56 -0.10
C LYS A 174 8.75 -15.72 1.17
N THR A 175 9.79 -15.03 1.63
CA THR A 175 9.76 -14.07 2.75
C THR A 175 9.68 -12.63 2.26
N GLY A 176 9.18 -11.74 3.14
CA GLY A 176 9.00 -10.31 2.87
C GLY A 176 7.55 -9.86 2.91
N VAL A 177 7.33 -8.66 2.37
CA VAL A 177 6.02 -8.02 2.21
C VAL A 177 5.61 -8.16 0.75
N PHE A 178 4.57 -8.93 0.48
CA PHE A 178 3.98 -9.10 -0.84
C PHE A 178 2.80 -8.13 -1.00
N ILE A 179 2.89 -7.21 -1.95
CA ILE A 179 1.90 -6.16 -2.21
C ILE A 179 1.40 -6.34 -3.64
N TYR A 180 0.21 -6.91 -3.82
CA TYR A 180 -0.27 -7.29 -5.16
C TYR A 180 -1.77 -7.15 -5.40
N ARG A 181 -2.17 -6.91 -6.65
CA ARG A 181 -3.59 -6.75 -7.05
C ARG A 181 -4.34 -5.64 -6.29
N ASN A 182 -3.66 -4.68 -5.66
CA ASN A 182 -4.31 -3.56 -4.97
C ASN A 182 -4.62 -2.40 -5.91
N VAL A 183 -5.72 -1.71 -5.65
CA VAL A 183 -6.03 -0.40 -6.22
C VAL A 183 -5.70 0.66 -5.18
N ILE A 184 -4.69 1.48 -5.46
CA ILE A 184 -4.18 2.51 -4.55
C ILE A 184 -4.45 3.88 -5.16
N ASP A 185 -5.31 4.68 -4.54
CA ASP A 185 -5.80 5.95 -5.08
C ASP A 185 -5.57 7.12 -4.10
N SER A 186 -4.38 7.72 -4.17
CA SER A 186 -4.01 8.86 -3.33
C SER A 186 -4.54 10.20 -3.85
N ARG A 187 -5.30 10.24 -4.97
CA ARG A 187 -5.74 11.49 -5.62
C ARG A 187 -6.59 12.41 -4.73
N LYS A 188 -7.26 11.84 -3.72
CA LYS A 188 -8.05 12.55 -2.72
C LYS A 188 -7.17 13.42 -1.81
N GLY A 189 -5.94 12.99 -1.52
CA GLY A 189 -5.03 13.64 -0.56
C GLY A 189 -5.56 13.59 0.88
N VAL A 190 -4.77 14.12 1.81
CA VAL A 190 -5.09 14.21 3.24
C VAL A 190 -5.08 15.65 3.72
N TYR A 191 -5.67 15.89 4.89
CA TYR A 191 -5.51 17.17 5.59
C TYR A 191 -4.18 17.18 6.37
N TYR A 192 -3.18 17.90 5.86
CA TYR A 192 -1.83 17.90 6.44
C TYR A 192 -1.61 19.00 7.49
N HIS A 193 -1.92 20.26 7.16
CA HIS A 193 -1.77 21.41 8.05
C HIS A 193 -2.98 22.33 7.95
N VAL A 194 -3.46 22.83 9.09
CA VAL A 194 -4.42 23.95 9.14
C VAL A 194 -3.88 25.12 8.33
N PRO A 195 -4.64 25.68 7.38
CA PRO A 195 -4.16 26.82 6.61
C PRO A 195 -3.98 28.03 7.55
N SER A 196 -2.88 28.76 7.37
CA SER A 196 -2.55 29.93 8.20
C SER A 196 -3.39 31.16 7.86
N GLU A 197 -3.98 31.18 6.66
CA GLU A 197 -4.84 32.21 6.10
C GLU A 197 -6.11 31.54 5.54
N PRO A 198 -7.21 32.29 5.29
CA PRO A 198 -8.39 31.73 4.64
C PRO A 198 -8.07 31.15 3.25
N ASP A 199 -8.28 29.84 3.09
CA ASP A 199 -8.15 29.14 1.80
C ASP A 199 -9.55 28.80 1.25
N PRO A 200 -10.12 29.65 0.36
CA PRO A 200 -11.42 29.39 -0.26
C PRO A 200 -11.37 28.34 -1.38
N SER A 201 -10.19 27.86 -1.78
CA SER A 201 -10.05 26.78 -2.77
C SER A 201 -10.25 25.40 -2.14
N GLY A 202 -9.89 25.26 -0.86
CA GLY A 202 -9.86 23.98 -0.17
C GLY A 202 -8.64 23.12 -0.49
N ASP A 203 -7.62 23.65 -1.16
CA ASP A 203 -6.37 22.93 -1.49
C ASP A 203 -5.71 22.31 -0.24
N PHE A 204 -5.86 22.93 0.94
CA PHE A 204 -5.39 22.38 2.21
C PHE A 204 -5.94 20.99 2.59
N LEU A 205 -7.09 20.59 2.03
CA LEU A 205 -7.73 19.28 2.23
C LEU A 205 -7.10 18.17 1.37
N HIS A 206 -6.28 18.55 0.39
CA HIS A 206 -5.82 17.69 -0.69
C HIS A 206 -4.30 17.52 -0.74
N HIS A 207 -3.63 17.56 0.41
CA HIS A 207 -2.18 17.33 0.47
C HIS A 207 -1.88 15.89 0.09
N GLU A 208 -1.24 15.67 -1.06
CA GLU A 208 -1.04 14.32 -1.57
C GLU A 208 0.13 13.61 -0.87
N GLY A 209 -0.13 12.40 -0.39
CA GLY A 209 0.85 11.58 0.30
C GLY A 209 1.94 10.98 -0.58
N ALA A 210 2.84 10.22 0.05
CA ALA A 210 3.76 9.29 -0.58
C ALA A 210 3.15 7.89 -0.62
N LEU A 211 3.49 7.12 -1.67
CA LEU A 211 3.21 5.69 -1.69
C LEU A 211 4.11 4.96 -0.68
N VAL A 212 5.35 5.44 -0.53
CA VAL A 212 6.44 4.83 0.22
C VAL A 212 7.18 5.94 0.96
N GLY A 213 7.35 5.85 2.28
CA GLY A 213 8.08 6.83 3.09
C GLY A 213 8.77 6.24 4.32
N ASP A 214 9.68 6.99 4.93
CA ASP A 214 10.41 6.58 6.13
C ASP A 214 10.41 7.66 7.22
N HIS A 215 10.45 7.21 8.48
CA HIS A 215 10.69 8.05 9.65
C HIS A 215 11.92 7.52 10.40
N GLY A 216 13.09 8.12 10.14
CA GLY A 216 14.29 7.98 10.97
C GLY A 216 15.51 7.37 10.28
N GLY A 217 15.31 6.63 9.19
CA GLY A 217 16.40 5.97 8.48
C GLY A 217 15.88 4.81 7.62
N PRO A 218 16.50 4.53 6.46
CA PRO A 218 15.94 3.55 5.56
C PRO A 218 16.39 2.12 5.89
N ILE A 219 15.49 1.37 6.52
CA ILE A 219 15.54 -0.09 6.63
C ILE A 219 14.22 -0.66 6.14
N TRP A 220 14.07 -0.76 4.82
CA TRP A 220 12.91 -1.39 4.20
C TRP A 220 12.94 -2.91 4.38
N PRO A 221 11.79 -3.57 4.65
CA PRO A 221 11.67 -5.02 4.48
C PRO A 221 11.99 -5.45 3.05
N VAL A 222 12.17 -6.75 2.83
CA VAL A 222 12.13 -7.28 1.47
C VAL A 222 10.73 -7.05 0.93
N MET A 223 10.60 -6.35 -0.20
CA MET A 223 9.30 -5.95 -0.75
C MET A 223 9.10 -6.47 -2.16
N HIS A 224 8.01 -7.19 -2.37
CA HIS A 224 7.58 -7.73 -3.66
C HIS A 224 6.30 -7.01 -4.06
N VAL A 225 6.41 -6.01 -4.95
CA VAL A 225 5.31 -5.10 -5.30
C VAL A 225 4.93 -5.30 -6.75
N TYR A 226 3.84 -6.01 -7.01
CA TYR A 226 3.50 -6.40 -8.38
C TYR A 226 2.01 -6.41 -8.69
N HIS A 227 1.67 -6.17 -9.96
CA HIS A 227 0.27 -6.15 -10.41
C HIS A 227 -0.62 -5.23 -9.56
N ASN A 228 -0.17 -4.02 -9.21
CA ASN A 228 -1.01 -3.01 -8.56
C ASN A 228 -1.39 -1.91 -9.55
N THR A 229 -2.52 -1.22 -9.32
CA THR A 229 -2.89 -0.01 -10.06
C THR A 229 -2.87 1.17 -9.09
N ILE A 230 -1.99 2.15 -9.34
CA ILE A 230 -1.67 3.24 -8.42
C ILE A 230 -1.98 4.58 -9.10
N LEU A 231 -2.89 5.35 -8.52
CA LEU A 231 -3.48 6.57 -9.06
C LEU A 231 -3.09 7.79 -8.21
N ARG A 232 -2.60 8.84 -8.88
CA ARG A 232 -2.04 10.04 -8.24
C ARG A 232 -2.50 11.33 -8.91
N ARG A 233 -2.59 12.42 -8.15
CA ARG A 233 -2.98 13.74 -8.71
C ARG A 233 -1.75 14.39 -9.33
N GLY A 234 -0.75 14.67 -8.50
CA GLY A 234 0.48 15.34 -8.88
C GLY A 234 1.74 14.65 -8.34
N PRO A 235 2.92 15.16 -8.72
CA PRO A 235 4.19 14.63 -8.27
C PRO A 235 4.42 14.90 -6.78
N VAL A 236 4.88 13.88 -6.05
CA VAL A 236 5.55 14.07 -4.76
C VAL A 236 6.85 14.86 -4.91
N PHE A 237 7.38 15.33 -3.77
CA PHE A 237 8.74 15.85 -3.67
C PHE A 237 9.74 15.01 -4.48
N ARG A 238 10.44 15.65 -5.42
CA ARG A 238 11.41 15.07 -6.37
C ARG A 238 10.88 14.03 -7.38
N ASP A 239 9.58 13.73 -7.41
CA ASP A 239 8.95 12.80 -8.37
C ASP A 239 9.68 11.45 -8.44
N TYR A 240 9.94 10.87 -7.26
CA TYR A 240 10.80 9.70 -7.10
C TYR A 240 10.43 8.54 -8.01
N PHE A 241 11.46 7.89 -8.56
CA PHE A 241 11.34 6.68 -9.38
C PHE A 241 10.32 5.68 -8.80
N LEU A 242 9.36 5.26 -9.63
CA LEU A 242 8.25 4.36 -9.28
C LEU A 242 7.48 4.80 -8.00
N PHE A 243 7.19 6.10 -7.87
CA PHE A 243 6.56 6.73 -6.68
C PHE A 243 7.27 6.48 -5.34
N GLY A 244 8.58 6.24 -5.35
CA GLY A 244 9.37 5.93 -4.16
C GLY A 244 9.74 4.44 -4.01
N LEU A 245 9.21 3.57 -4.89
CA LEU A 245 9.63 2.17 -5.00
C LEU A 245 10.99 1.98 -5.70
N GLY A 246 11.72 3.06 -6.00
CA GLY A 246 13.10 2.99 -6.48
C GLY A 246 14.11 2.43 -5.46
N ALA A 247 15.40 2.55 -5.76
CA ALA A 247 16.47 1.99 -4.94
C ALA A 247 16.82 2.81 -3.68
N GLN A 248 16.13 3.92 -3.45
CA GLN A 248 16.31 4.74 -2.25
C GLN A 248 16.08 3.88 -1.01
N GLY A 249 17.13 3.77 -0.18
CA GLY A 249 17.04 3.13 1.11
C GLY A 249 17.13 1.61 1.13
N LEU A 250 17.61 0.98 0.06
CA LEU A 250 17.80 -0.48 0.02
C LEU A 250 19.06 -0.95 0.75
N ASN A 251 19.23 -0.55 2.01
CA ASN A 251 20.34 -0.97 2.87
C ASN A 251 20.17 -2.44 3.27
N HIS A 252 21.04 -3.31 2.74
CA HIS A 252 21.03 -4.76 3.00
C HIS A 252 19.65 -5.41 2.79
N THR A 253 18.86 -4.93 1.82
CA THR A 253 17.50 -5.40 1.55
C THR A 253 17.25 -5.43 0.05
N GLU A 254 16.19 -6.13 -0.35
CA GLU A 254 15.77 -6.28 -1.75
C GLU A 254 14.39 -5.68 -1.97
N ARG A 255 14.18 -5.14 -3.18
CA ARG A 255 12.87 -4.67 -3.64
C ARG A 255 12.67 -5.12 -5.07
N GLU A 256 11.51 -5.68 -5.34
CA GLU A 256 11.14 -6.20 -6.64
C GLU A 256 9.80 -5.58 -7.09
N VAL A 257 9.79 -4.90 -8.24
CA VAL A 257 8.66 -4.06 -8.68
C VAL A 257 8.24 -4.41 -10.11
N TYR A 258 7.23 -5.26 -10.26
CA TYR A 258 6.84 -5.81 -11.56
C TYR A 258 5.39 -5.51 -11.94
N ASN A 259 5.13 -5.22 -13.21
CA ASN A 259 3.78 -5.23 -13.77
C ASN A 259 2.76 -4.29 -13.08
N ASN A 260 3.20 -3.17 -12.50
CA ASN A 260 2.30 -2.18 -11.90
C ASN A 260 1.86 -1.14 -12.94
N ILE A 261 0.64 -0.62 -12.82
CA ILE A 261 0.19 0.58 -13.53
C ILE A 261 0.35 1.79 -12.60
N PHE A 262 1.12 2.78 -13.02
CA PHE A 262 1.28 4.07 -12.37
C PHE A 262 0.61 5.16 -13.21
N VAL A 263 -0.47 5.76 -12.70
CA VAL A 263 -1.16 6.89 -13.34
C VAL A 263 -0.99 8.15 -12.49
N GLN A 264 -0.60 9.25 -13.11
CA GLN A 264 -0.55 10.57 -12.49
C GLN A 264 -1.24 11.61 -13.38
N TRP A 265 -2.07 12.48 -12.81
CA TRP A 265 -2.81 13.44 -13.63
C TRP A 265 -1.91 14.52 -14.23
N ASP A 266 -0.99 15.07 -13.45
CA ASP A 266 -0.24 16.27 -13.85
C ASP A 266 0.78 16.06 -14.98
N LYS A 267 1.46 14.91 -15.00
CA LYS A 267 2.53 14.54 -15.95
C LYS A 267 2.91 13.06 -15.80
N VAL A 268 3.77 12.53 -16.68
CA VAL A 268 4.36 11.18 -16.55
C VAL A 268 4.93 10.96 -15.14
N PRO A 269 4.50 9.92 -14.41
CA PRO A 269 4.95 9.65 -13.05
C PRO A 269 6.36 9.07 -12.99
N GLY A 270 7.03 9.25 -11.86
CA GLY A 270 8.08 8.33 -11.41
C GLY A 270 9.29 8.27 -12.34
N THR A 271 9.65 9.39 -12.99
CA THR A 271 10.85 9.51 -13.84
C THR A 271 12.01 10.22 -13.12
N GLY A 272 11.84 10.58 -11.85
CA GLY A 272 12.83 11.24 -11.01
C GLY A 272 13.81 10.26 -10.36
N PHE A 273 14.97 10.06 -11.00
CA PHE A 273 16.12 9.33 -10.42
C PHE A 273 16.95 10.19 -9.44
N ALA A 274 16.49 11.40 -9.10
CA ALA A 274 17.23 12.34 -8.27
C ALA A 274 17.39 11.82 -6.83
N GLY A 275 18.64 11.71 -6.38
CA GLY A 275 18.99 11.21 -5.05
C GLY A 275 19.35 9.72 -5.00
N ILE A 276 19.14 8.96 -6.07
CA ILE A 276 19.67 7.59 -6.19
C ILE A 276 21.19 7.70 -6.41
N LYS A 277 21.97 7.29 -5.41
CA LYS A 277 23.44 7.31 -5.44
C LYS A 277 24.05 5.99 -5.93
N GLU A 278 23.31 4.90 -5.80
CA GLU A 278 23.71 3.55 -6.18
C GLU A 278 22.48 2.73 -6.59
N ALA A 279 22.70 1.58 -7.23
CA ALA A 279 21.61 0.71 -7.65
C ALA A 279 20.92 -0.03 -6.48
N GLY A 280 21.56 -0.16 -5.32
CA GLY A 280 21.05 -1.04 -4.25
C GLY A 280 20.78 -2.46 -4.78
N GLN A 281 19.71 -3.11 -4.29
CA GLN A 281 19.21 -4.38 -4.81
C GLN A 281 17.75 -4.22 -5.29
N LEU A 282 17.52 -3.29 -6.23
CA LEU A 282 16.23 -3.15 -6.92
C LEU A 282 16.22 -3.98 -8.21
N ARG A 283 15.19 -4.81 -8.37
CA ARG A 283 14.79 -5.40 -9.65
C ARG A 283 13.41 -4.84 -10.04
N GLU A 284 13.22 -4.48 -11.30
CA GLU A 284 11.92 -3.99 -11.77
C GLU A 284 11.79 -4.19 -13.29
N ALA A 285 10.55 -4.41 -13.75
CA ALA A 285 10.22 -4.62 -15.16
C ALA A 285 8.71 -4.65 -15.41
N GLY A 286 8.31 -4.32 -16.64
CA GLY A 286 6.94 -4.51 -17.12
C GLY A 286 5.93 -3.52 -16.55
N ASN A 287 6.38 -2.46 -15.87
CA ASN A 287 5.49 -1.44 -15.33
C ASN A 287 4.99 -0.50 -16.44
N ILE A 288 3.76 -0.02 -16.33
CA ILE A 288 3.20 1.03 -17.20
C ILE A 288 3.13 2.35 -16.43
N LEU A 289 3.60 3.42 -17.05
CA LEU A 289 3.63 4.77 -16.48
C LEU A 289 2.87 5.73 -17.40
N TRP A 290 1.96 6.53 -16.86
CA TRP A 290 1.07 7.37 -17.65
C TRP A 290 0.77 8.73 -17.02
N GLY A 291 1.04 9.81 -17.76
CA GLY A 291 0.59 11.16 -17.46
C GLY A 291 -0.75 11.48 -18.12
N VAL A 292 -1.81 11.77 -17.37
CA VAL A 292 -3.13 12.03 -18.00
C VAL A 292 -3.15 13.32 -18.83
N LYS A 293 -2.56 14.41 -18.32
CA LYS A 293 -2.43 15.68 -19.08
C LYS A 293 -1.49 15.58 -20.28
N ASP A 294 -0.44 14.76 -20.19
CA ASP A 294 0.53 14.59 -21.29
C ASP A 294 -0.08 13.80 -22.45
N GLY A 295 -1.00 12.86 -22.18
CA GLY A 295 -1.78 12.17 -23.21
C GLY A 295 -0.96 11.28 -24.16
N PRO A 296 -1.54 10.82 -25.29
CA PRO A 296 -0.96 9.76 -26.13
C PRO A 296 0.28 10.18 -26.94
N THR A 297 0.71 11.44 -26.83
CA THR A 297 1.97 11.94 -27.43
C THR A 297 3.20 11.64 -26.55
N GLN A 298 3.00 11.07 -25.36
CA GLN A 298 4.08 10.54 -24.53
C GLN A 298 4.94 9.54 -25.28
N THR A 299 6.24 9.59 -25.03
CA THR A 299 7.21 8.65 -25.61
C THR A 299 8.17 8.12 -24.56
N GLN A 300 8.79 6.99 -24.88
CA GLN A 300 9.90 6.38 -24.15
C GLN A 300 11.12 7.30 -23.94
N ALA A 301 11.15 8.50 -24.54
CA ALA A 301 12.22 9.49 -24.36
C ALA A 301 12.47 9.87 -22.89
N ALA A 302 11.46 9.75 -22.02
CA ALA A 302 11.59 9.92 -20.58
C ALA A 302 12.69 9.03 -19.97
N PHE A 303 12.83 7.79 -20.46
CA PHE A 303 13.85 6.84 -20.00
C PHE A 303 15.14 6.87 -20.80
N SER A 304 15.15 7.36 -22.05
CA SER A 304 16.36 7.39 -22.90
C SER A 304 17.54 8.09 -22.23
N LYS A 305 17.30 9.20 -21.51
CA LYS A 305 18.34 9.90 -20.74
C LYS A 305 18.91 9.04 -19.60
N PHE A 306 18.05 8.30 -18.90
CA PHE A 306 18.47 7.42 -17.80
C PHE A 306 19.21 6.18 -18.31
N ARG A 307 18.69 5.52 -19.36
CA ARG A 307 19.33 4.34 -19.99
C ARG A 307 20.71 4.64 -20.57
N SER A 308 20.99 5.91 -20.89
CA SER A 308 22.31 6.39 -21.33
C SER A 308 23.27 6.73 -20.17
N SER A 309 22.86 6.54 -18.92
CA SER A 309 23.62 6.97 -17.73
C SER A 309 24.49 5.86 -17.11
N PRO A 310 25.54 6.21 -16.35
CA PRO A 310 26.29 5.23 -15.56
C PRO A 310 25.42 4.48 -14.52
N MET A 311 24.29 5.07 -14.08
CA MET A 311 23.39 4.42 -13.14
C MET A 311 22.66 3.23 -13.79
N PHE A 312 22.27 3.34 -15.06
CA PHE A 312 21.70 2.22 -15.81
C PHE A 312 22.72 1.07 -15.92
N VAL A 313 23.96 1.35 -16.31
CA VAL A 313 25.05 0.35 -16.34
C VAL A 313 25.34 -0.24 -14.96
N SER A 314 25.12 0.52 -13.88
CA SER A 314 25.20 0.01 -12.50
C SER A 314 24.04 -0.93 -12.18
N SER A 315 22.81 -0.58 -12.60
CA SER A 315 21.62 -1.42 -12.41
C SER A 315 21.72 -2.77 -13.13
N GLN A 316 22.33 -2.81 -14.33
CA GLN A 316 22.58 -4.05 -15.07
C GLN A 316 23.43 -5.08 -14.31
N LYS A 317 24.25 -4.64 -13.35
CA LYS A 317 25.05 -5.54 -12.49
C LYS A 317 24.25 -6.17 -11.35
N ARG A 318 23.05 -5.66 -11.08
CA ARG A 318 22.12 -6.10 -10.02
C ARG A 318 20.91 -6.83 -10.60
N TYR A 319 20.50 -6.42 -11.80
CA TYR A 319 19.39 -6.97 -12.57
C TYR A 319 19.75 -6.87 -14.06
N GLU A 320 20.06 -8.00 -14.71
CA GLU A 320 20.71 -8.04 -16.04
C GLU A 320 20.07 -7.13 -17.12
N PRO A 321 18.74 -7.06 -17.28
CA PRO A 321 18.12 -6.16 -18.26
C PRO A 321 18.44 -4.67 -18.03
N GLY A 322 18.76 -4.29 -16.78
CA GLY A 322 18.85 -2.92 -16.34
C GLY A 322 17.47 -2.30 -16.13
N TRP A 323 17.43 -1.25 -15.30
CA TRP A 323 16.18 -0.58 -14.95
C TRP A 323 15.50 0.10 -16.14
N THR A 324 14.18 0.13 -16.11
CA THR A 324 13.25 0.65 -17.11
C THR A 324 13.25 -0.09 -18.44
N THR A 325 14.11 -1.09 -18.65
CA THR A 325 14.28 -1.77 -19.96
C THR A 325 12.98 -2.39 -20.48
N HIS A 326 12.13 -2.88 -19.58
CA HIS A 326 10.82 -3.47 -19.90
C HIS A 326 9.63 -2.55 -19.55
N ASP A 327 9.89 -1.35 -19.02
CA ASP A 327 8.84 -0.40 -18.63
C ASP A 327 8.30 0.40 -19.82
N ARG A 328 7.03 0.78 -19.72
CA ARG A 328 6.27 1.37 -20.83
C ARG A 328 5.62 2.70 -20.42
N VAL A 329 5.96 3.75 -21.15
CA VAL A 329 5.25 5.04 -21.06
C VAL A 329 4.17 5.07 -22.15
N VAL A 330 2.92 4.77 -21.78
CA VAL A 330 1.79 4.55 -22.70
C VAL A 330 0.45 4.63 -21.96
N ASP A 331 -0.66 4.90 -22.67
CA ASP A 331 -2.02 4.78 -22.10
C ASP A 331 -2.23 3.33 -21.62
N PRO A 332 -2.43 3.06 -20.32
CA PRO A 332 -2.72 1.72 -19.82
C PRO A 332 -4.01 1.14 -20.41
N GLY A 333 -4.87 1.96 -21.02
CA GLY A 333 -6.08 1.48 -21.67
C GLY A 333 -7.21 1.18 -20.70
N LEU A 334 -7.22 1.80 -19.51
CA LEU A 334 -8.28 1.64 -18.52
C LEU A 334 -9.65 2.06 -19.11
N THR A 335 -10.73 1.47 -18.62
CA THR A 335 -12.11 1.73 -19.10
C THR A 335 -12.54 3.18 -18.91
N ARG A 336 -12.18 3.81 -17.79
CA ARG A 336 -12.48 5.24 -17.56
C ARG A 336 -11.35 5.95 -16.81
N VAL A 337 -10.61 6.79 -17.54
CA VAL A 337 -9.71 7.81 -16.98
C VAL A 337 -10.31 9.20 -17.24
N PRO A 338 -10.88 9.88 -16.23
CA PRO A 338 -11.48 11.20 -16.42
C PRO A 338 -10.43 12.32 -16.56
N ASN A 339 -10.80 13.42 -17.20
CA ASN A 339 -9.91 14.59 -17.36
C ASN A 339 -9.58 15.30 -16.04
N LYS A 340 -10.44 15.19 -15.02
CA LYS A 340 -10.24 15.76 -13.69
C LYS A 340 -9.82 14.67 -12.71
N ALA A 341 -8.81 14.97 -11.89
CA ALA A 341 -8.29 14.05 -10.88
C ALA A 341 -9.29 13.73 -9.76
N SER A 342 -10.30 14.58 -9.55
CA SER A 342 -11.41 14.40 -8.60
C SER A 342 -12.40 13.31 -8.99
N ASP A 343 -12.52 13.03 -10.28
CA ASP A 343 -13.64 12.25 -10.80
C ASP A 343 -13.35 10.74 -10.68
N VAL A 344 -14.41 9.93 -10.67
CA VAL A 344 -14.32 8.47 -10.58
C VAL A 344 -13.51 7.87 -11.74
N VAL A 345 -12.54 7.04 -11.38
CA VAL A 345 -11.80 6.15 -12.29
C VAL A 345 -12.42 4.76 -12.27
N ASP A 346 -12.50 4.13 -13.43
CA ASP A 346 -12.70 2.68 -13.57
C ASP A 346 -11.39 2.11 -14.13
N ALA A 347 -10.73 1.27 -13.34
CA ALA A 347 -9.44 0.67 -13.69
C ALA A 347 -9.54 -0.77 -14.21
N THR A 348 -10.71 -1.21 -14.65
CA THR A 348 -10.80 -2.37 -15.58
C THR A 348 -10.06 -2.06 -16.89
N LEU A 349 -9.58 -3.10 -17.57
CA LEU A 349 -8.91 -2.97 -18.87
C LEU A 349 -9.93 -2.99 -20.03
N ARG A 350 -9.77 -2.06 -20.99
CA ARG A 350 -10.43 -2.17 -22.31
C ARG A 350 -9.81 -3.31 -23.11
N THR A 351 -10.56 -3.95 -24.01
CA THR A 351 -10.04 -5.01 -24.91
C THR A 351 -8.92 -4.56 -25.85
N THR A 352 -8.70 -3.24 -26.00
CA THR A 352 -7.59 -2.64 -26.74
C THR A 352 -6.51 -2.07 -25.81
N SER A 353 -6.48 -2.48 -24.54
CA SER A 353 -5.55 -1.98 -23.55
C SER A 353 -4.11 -2.35 -23.87
N ALA A 354 -3.20 -1.40 -23.64
CA ALA A 354 -1.77 -1.66 -23.76
C ALA A 354 -1.23 -2.56 -22.64
N ALA A 355 -1.98 -2.78 -21.55
CA ALA A 355 -1.59 -3.61 -20.41
C ALA A 355 -1.73 -5.12 -20.67
N ILE A 356 -2.64 -5.52 -21.57
CA ILE A 356 -2.96 -6.92 -21.88
C ILE A 356 -1.73 -7.68 -22.41
N ASP A 357 -1.49 -8.90 -21.90
CA ASP A 357 -0.42 -9.83 -22.31
C ASP A 357 0.97 -9.14 -22.40
N SER A 358 1.20 -8.12 -21.56
CA SER A 358 2.38 -7.24 -21.68
C SER A 358 3.29 -7.18 -20.45
N GLY A 359 2.89 -7.84 -19.36
CA GLY A 359 3.69 -7.96 -18.16
C GLY A 359 4.91 -8.86 -18.35
N TYR A 360 5.86 -8.65 -17.44
CA TYR A 360 7.03 -9.48 -17.20
C TYR A 360 6.66 -10.73 -16.40
N GLY A 361 7.39 -11.83 -16.56
CA GLY A 361 7.14 -13.05 -15.79
C GLY A 361 7.56 -12.88 -14.33
N ILE A 362 6.63 -13.06 -13.38
CA ILE A 362 6.93 -13.13 -11.94
C ILE A 362 7.22 -14.57 -11.49
N PRO A 363 8.03 -14.80 -10.43
CA PRO A 363 8.31 -16.13 -9.90
C PRO A 363 7.04 -16.96 -9.64
N ALA A 364 7.12 -18.28 -9.84
CA ALA A 364 5.97 -19.17 -9.76
C ALA A 364 5.54 -19.44 -8.30
N GLU A 365 6.48 -19.34 -7.38
CA GLU A 365 6.28 -19.45 -5.93
C GLU A 365 5.65 -18.22 -5.27
N TRP A 366 5.54 -17.10 -6.00
CA TRP A 366 4.90 -15.90 -5.47
C TRP A 366 3.36 -16.02 -5.51
N PRO A 367 2.66 -15.58 -4.45
CA PRO A 367 1.21 -15.66 -4.40
C PRO A 367 0.58 -14.70 -5.40
N ASP A 368 -0.37 -15.16 -6.20
CA ASP A 368 -1.19 -14.29 -7.02
C ASP A 368 -2.56 -14.94 -7.20
N SER A 369 -3.56 -14.37 -6.56
CA SER A 369 -4.93 -14.89 -6.53
C SER A 369 -5.61 -14.86 -7.91
N LEU A 370 -5.09 -14.06 -8.85
CA LEU A 370 -5.65 -13.91 -10.19
C LEU A 370 -4.79 -14.58 -11.28
N ARG A 371 -3.71 -15.28 -10.93
CA ARG A 371 -2.78 -15.92 -11.90
C ARG A 371 -3.48 -16.85 -12.90
N ALA A 372 -4.59 -17.48 -12.52
CA ALA A 372 -5.36 -18.38 -13.37
C ALA A 372 -6.20 -17.67 -14.47
N TRP A 373 -6.30 -16.34 -14.42
CA TRP A 373 -6.95 -15.51 -15.45
C TRP A 373 -5.98 -15.00 -16.50
N GLU A 374 -4.67 -15.08 -16.22
CA GLU A 374 -3.61 -14.65 -17.13
C GLU A 374 -3.45 -15.61 -18.32
N ARG A 375 -3.02 -15.09 -19.47
CA ARG A 375 -2.95 -15.82 -20.74
C ARG A 375 -1.51 -16.23 -21.09
N GLU A 376 -0.92 -15.69 -22.16
CA GLU A 376 0.46 -16.02 -22.53
C GLU A 376 1.46 -15.28 -21.63
N LYS A 377 1.09 -14.07 -21.23
CA LYS A 377 1.81 -13.23 -20.27
C LYS A 377 0.79 -12.61 -19.31
N PRO A 378 1.23 -12.17 -18.12
CA PRO A 378 0.30 -11.58 -17.18
C PRO A 378 -0.02 -10.13 -17.57
N ASP A 379 -1.26 -9.73 -17.35
CA ASP A 379 -1.75 -8.37 -17.58
C ASP A 379 -1.17 -7.40 -16.54
N VAL A 380 -0.74 -6.22 -17.00
CA VAL A 380 -0.18 -5.20 -16.11
C VAL A 380 -1.29 -4.56 -15.28
N GLY A 381 -1.09 -4.42 -13.96
CA GLY A 381 -2.04 -3.78 -13.04
C GLY A 381 -2.90 -4.75 -12.22
N ALA A 382 -3.83 -4.15 -11.46
CA ALA A 382 -4.59 -4.85 -10.41
C ALA A 382 -5.67 -5.82 -10.90
N LEU A 383 -6.23 -5.60 -12.09
CA LEU A 383 -7.26 -6.45 -12.68
C LEU A 383 -6.80 -6.88 -14.07
N PRO A 384 -6.60 -8.19 -14.32
CA PRO A 384 -6.54 -8.72 -15.67
C PRO A 384 -7.81 -8.41 -16.47
N LEU A 385 -7.73 -8.51 -17.80
CA LEU A 385 -8.88 -8.43 -18.68
C LEU A 385 -9.96 -9.46 -18.29
N GLU A 386 -11.22 -9.14 -18.54
CA GLU A 386 -12.42 -9.96 -18.24
C GLU A 386 -12.71 -10.22 -16.75
N VAL A 387 -11.75 -10.04 -15.84
CA VAL A 387 -11.97 -10.13 -14.38
C VAL A 387 -12.95 -9.05 -13.92
N GLN A 388 -13.99 -9.48 -13.20
CA GLN A 388 -14.96 -8.57 -12.61
C GLN A 388 -14.35 -7.86 -11.38
N PRO A 389 -14.56 -6.54 -11.21
CA PRO A 389 -14.18 -5.85 -9.97
C PRO A 389 -14.87 -6.48 -8.77
N TRP A 390 -14.08 -6.83 -7.75
CA TRP A 390 -14.59 -7.31 -6.46
C TRP A 390 -15.11 -6.14 -5.62
N GLY A 391 -15.92 -6.43 -4.59
CA GLY A 391 -16.21 -5.45 -3.55
C GLY A 391 -15.19 -5.53 -2.41
N VAL A 392 -15.08 -4.44 -1.65
CA VAL A 392 -14.18 -4.32 -0.50
C VAL A 392 -14.94 -3.80 0.71
N GLY A 393 -14.31 -3.92 1.89
CA GLY A 393 -14.95 -3.53 3.14
C GLY A 393 -16.10 -4.45 3.55
N VAL A 394 -16.92 -4.01 4.50
CA VAL A 394 -17.93 -4.85 5.15
C VAL A 394 -18.92 -5.36 4.10
N ASP A 395 -19.11 -6.68 4.05
CA ASP A 395 -20.01 -7.36 3.11
C ASP A 395 -19.81 -6.96 1.64
N GLU A 396 -18.56 -6.65 1.25
CA GLU A 396 -18.20 -6.20 -0.11
C GLU A 396 -18.93 -4.90 -0.55
N ARG A 397 -19.53 -4.17 0.39
CA ARG A 397 -20.46 -3.05 0.09
C ARG A 397 -19.80 -1.82 -0.53
N ILE A 398 -18.48 -1.68 -0.40
CA ILE A 398 -17.73 -0.59 -1.03
C ILE A 398 -17.20 -1.12 -2.37
N PRO A 399 -17.59 -0.52 -3.51
CA PRO A 399 -17.07 -0.95 -4.80
C PRO A 399 -15.57 -0.63 -4.90
N LEU A 400 -14.80 -1.45 -5.62
CA LEU A 400 -13.38 -1.19 -5.89
C LEU A 400 -13.16 0.16 -6.62
N PHE A 401 -14.16 0.60 -7.40
CA PHE A 401 -14.18 1.86 -8.14
C PHE A 401 -15.42 2.69 -7.79
N GLY A 402 -15.29 4.01 -7.76
CA GLY A 402 -16.40 4.91 -7.40
C GLY A 402 -16.26 5.54 -6.02
N GLU A 403 -17.20 6.38 -5.64
CA GLU A 403 -17.28 6.90 -4.27
C GLU A 403 -17.68 5.77 -3.31
N ALA A 404 -17.11 5.77 -2.10
CA ALA A 404 -17.63 4.94 -1.02
C ALA A 404 -18.96 5.55 -0.52
N PRO A 405 -19.96 4.73 -0.17
CA PRO A 405 -21.29 5.19 0.23
C PRO A 405 -21.35 5.90 1.60
#